data_AF-M7WLI8-F1
#
_entry.id   AF-M7WLI8-F1
#
_cell.length_a   1.000
_cell.length_b   1.000
_cell.length_c   1.000
_cell.angle_alpha   90.00
_cell.angle_beta   90.00
_cell.angle_gamma   90.00
#
_symmetry.space_group_name_H-M   'P 1'
#
loop_
_entity.id
_entity.type
_entity.pdbx_description
1 polymer ?
#
loop_
_entity_poly.entity_id
_entity_poly.type
_entity_poly.pdbx_seq_one_letter_code
_entity_poly.pdbx_strand_id
1 'polypeptide(L)'
;MLARVALRAVFASRPALAVSARPRLSPLLRTLGMTATLSNGHPPSTLASVGESIAHMREEEVDRRYRPFLATKNGEDEPDWVEALELDTAREMQAKEKRVKVLVLYGSLRQRSFSRLTAYEAARVLARLGADVRVFDPTGLPIKDDVSDKHEKVVELRALSDWSDAHFWCSPEQHGTVTAVFKNQIDWIPLSVGSVRPTQGRTVAVCQVNGGSQSFNVVNLLRVLGRWMRMFAIPNQSSIPMAWKQYTSSDRLLPSSNRDRLVDICEELIKVTLLLRPHFDLLGDRYSEREEKREHGRLRTQAEVEAAKNTKGAQKDAK
;
A
#
# COMPACT_ATOMS: atom_id res chain seq x y z
N MET A 1 3.77 -55.79 -23.17
CA MET A 1 3.00 -54.82 -23.98
C MET A 1 2.91 -53.54 -23.17
N LEU A 2 3.84 -52.58 -23.37
CA LEU A 2 3.70 -51.40 -24.26
C LEU A 2 2.48 -50.53 -23.84
N ALA A 3 2.58 -49.25 -23.48
CA ALA A 3 3.49 -48.23 -23.99
C ALA A 3 3.75 -47.09 -22.97
N ARG A 4 5.01 -46.65 -22.91
CA ARG A 4 5.45 -45.34 -22.40
C ARG A 4 5.12 -44.28 -23.47
N VAL A 5 4.39 -43.23 -23.12
CA VAL A 5 4.25 -42.05 -23.97
C VAL A 5 5.28 -41.01 -23.52
N ALA A 6 6.30 -40.82 -24.36
CA ALA A 6 7.31 -39.80 -24.25
C ALA A 6 6.78 -38.47 -24.82
N LEU A 7 6.78 -37.40 -24.03
CA LEU A 7 6.51 -36.05 -24.51
C LEU A 7 7.83 -35.40 -24.97
N ARG A 8 8.03 -35.34 -26.28
CA ARG A 8 9.18 -34.67 -26.92
C ARG A 8 9.04 -33.16 -26.82
N ALA A 9 10.08 -32.51 -26.31
CA ALA A 9 10.32 -31.08 -26.41
C ALA A 9 10.51 -30.66 -27.88
N VAL A 10 9.77 -29.63 -28.31
CA VAL A 10 10.01 -28.93 -29.57
C VAL A 10 10.52 -27.54 -29.23
N PHE A 11 11.84 -27.38 -29.31
CA PHE A 11 12.51 -26.09 -29.39
C PHE A 11 12.22 -25.48 -30.76
N ALA A 12 11.46 -24.38 -30.80
CA ALA A 12 11.32 -23.55 -31.98
C ALA A 12 12.14 -22.27 -31.78
N SER A 13 13.16 -22.15 -32.62
CA SER A 13 14.13 -21.07 -32.77
C SER A 13 13.50 -19.69 -33.01
N ARG A 14 14.03 -18.67 -32.33
CA ARG A 14 13.75 -17.25 -32.55
C ARG A 14 14.62 -16.69 -33.68
N PRO A 15 14.09 -15.91 -34.64
CA PRO A 15 14.94 -15.09 -35.50
C PRO A 15 15.22 -13.73 -34.85
N ALA A 16 16.49 -13.34 -34.87
CA ALA A 16 17.01 -12.05 -34.43
C ALA A 16 16.54 -10.93 -35.36
N LEU A 17 15.97 -9.86 -34.80
CA LEU A 17 15.65 -8.63 -35.53
C LEU A 17 16.81 -7.63 -35.40
N ALA A 18 17.22 -7.15 -36.57
CA ALA A 18 18.38 -6.29 -36.79
C ALA A 18 18.23 -4.91 -36.14
N VAL A 19 19.34 -4.44 -35.58
CA VAL A 19 19.54 -3.09 -35.05
C VAL A 19 19.67 -2.12 -36.21
N SER A 20 18.68 -1.24 -36.38
CA SER A 20 18.73 -0.11 -37.31
C SER A 20 19.33 1.13 -36.62
N ALA A 21 20.38 1.68 -37.24
CA ALA A 21 21.15 2.80 -36.75
C ALA A 21 20.36 4.13 -36.84
N ARG A 22 20.39 4.92 -35.76
CA ARG A 22 19.87 6.30 -35.74
C ARG A 22 20.93 7.27 -36.30
N PRO A 23 20.56 8.26 -37.14
CA PRO A 23 21.50 9.28 -37.56
C PRO A 23 21.67 10.37 -36.48
N ARG A 24 22.91 10.83 -36.34
CA ARG A 24 23.35 11.95 -35.48
C ARG A 24 22.86 13.28 -36.04
N LEU A 25 22.31 14.15 -35.19
CA LEU A 25 22.14 15.58 -35.48
C LEU A 25 23.09 16.38 -34.58
N SER A 26 23.91 17.21 -35.21
CA SER A 26 24.84 18.18 -34.63
C SER A 26 24.14 19.49 -34.21
N PRO A 27 24.74 20.29 -33.31
CA PRO A 27 24.04 21.37 -32.62
C PRO A 27 24.21 22.73 -33.32
N LEU A 28 23.17 23.57 -33.26
CA LEU A 28 23.27 25.01 -33.56
C LEU A 28 22.79 25.81 -32.36
N LEU A 29 23.76 26.48 -31.72
CA LEU A 29 23.57 27.57 -30.77
C LEU A 29 23.00 28.81 -31.46
N ARG A 30 22.03 29.47 -30.82
CA ARG A 30 21.96 30.93 -30.63
C ARG A 30 20.81 31.26 -29.67
N THR A 31 21.10 31.61 -28.41
CA THR A 31 21.26 32.99 -27.87
C THR A 31 20.00 33.86 -28.02
N LEU A 32 19.21 33.95 -26.96
CA LEU A 32 18.52 35.19 -26.57
C LEU A 32 18.32 35.18 -25.05
N GLY A 33 18.92 36.16 -24.39
CA GLY A 33 18.85 36.35 -22.95
C GLY A 33 17.53 36.99 -22.52
N MET A 34 16.92 36.43 -21.49
CA MET A 34 16.06 37.17 -20.57
C MET A 34 16.46 36.75 -19.15
N THR A 35 17.01 37.70 -18.42
CA THR A 35 17.34 37.61 -17.00
C THR A 35 16.05 37.51 -16.19
N ALA A 36 15.67 36.29 -15.81
CA ALA A 36 14.66 36.05 -14.79
C ALA A 36 15.35 35.76 -13.46
N THR A 37 15.04 36.58 -12.47
CA THR A 37 15.42 36.50 -11.06
C THR A 37 15.23 35.08 -10.50
N LEU A 38 16.29 34.51 -9.94
CA LEU A 38 16.30 33.20 -9.26
C LEU A 38 15.49 33.28 -7.96
N SER A 39 14.22 32.90 -8.04
CA SER A 39 13.48 32.37 -6.91
C SER A 39 13.96 30.94 -6.67
N ASN A 40 14.44 30.63 -5.46
CA ASN A 40 14.75 29.28 -5.00
C ASN A 40 13.46 28.44 -4.88
N GLY A 41 12.87 28.07 -6.01
CA GLY A 41 11.83 27.05 -6.08
C GLY A 41 12.48 25.71 -6.42
N HIS A 42 12.46 24.75 -5.50
CA HIS A 42 12.63 23.35 -5.89
C HIS A 42 11.56 23.02 -6.94
N PRO A 43 11.91 22.39 -8.07
CA PRO A 43 10.90 21.98 -9.05
C PRO A 43 9.89 21.06 -8.35
N PRO A 44 8.58 21.15 -8.66
CA PRO A 44 7.58 20.30 -8.04
C PRO A 44 7.96 18.83 -8.28
N SER A 45 8.25 18.11 -7.20
CA SER A 45 8.63 16.70 -7.27
C SER A 45 7.46 15.90 -7.84
N THR A 46 7.68 15.26 -8.99
CA THR A 46 6.69 14.36 -9.60
C THR A 46 6.50 13.12 -8.72
N LEU A 47 5.32 12.49 -8.78
CA LEU A 47 5.03 11.25 -8.03
C LEU A 47 6.09 10.16 -8.30
N ALA A 48 6.58 10.04 -9.53
CA ALA A 48 7.64 9.10 -9.90
C ALA A 48 8.95 9.41 -9.16
N SER A 49 9.38 10.68 -9.13
CA SER A 49 10.60 11.08 -8.41
C SER A 49 10.49 10.89 -6.89
N VAL A 50 9.31 11.10 -6.31
CA VAL A 50 9.09 10.83 -4.88
C VAL A 50 9.04 9.34 -4.61
N GLY A 51 8.41 8.54 -5.48
CA GLY A 51 8.41 7.08 -5.39
C GLY A 51 9.81 6.48 -5.44
N GLU A 52 10.65 6.94 -6.39
CA GLU A 52 12.05 6.52 -6.47
C GLU A 52 12.85 6.93 -5.23
N SER A 53 12.64 8.15 -4.73
CA SER A 53 13.25 8.64 -3.49
C SER A 53 12.85 7.78 -2.29
N ILE A 54 11.57 7.47 -2.14
CA ILE A 54 11.07 6.58 -1.07
C ILE A 54 11.67 5.18 -1.22
N ALA A 55 11.74 4.62 -2.43
CA ALA A 55 12.25 3.27 -2.65
C ALA A 55 13.76 3.13 -2.34
N HIS A 56 14.55 4.17 -2.54
CA HIS A 56 16.02 4.17 -2.36
C HIS A 56 16.49 4.99 -1.15
N MET A 57 15.56 5.40 -0.29
CA MET A 57 15.85 6.13 0.93
C MET A 57 16.79 5.31 1.84
N ARG A 58 17.79 5.97 2.43
CA ARG A 58 18.71 5.33 3.38
C ARG A 58 17.94 4.86 4.61
N GLU A 59 18.35 3.73 5.20
CA GLU A 59 17.64 3.11 6.32
C GLU A 59 17.46 4.09 7.50
N GLU A 60 18.48 4.89 7.84
CA GLU A 60 18.42 5.92 8.89
C GLU A 60 17.32 6.97 8.65
N GLU A 61 17.09 7.35 7.39
CA GLU A 61 16.06 8.32 7.03
C GLU A 61 14.66 7.67 7.05
N VAL A 62 14.57 6.40 6.62
CA VAL A 62 13.34 5.60 6.77
C VAL A 62 12.98 5.45 8.24
N ASP A 63 13.95 5.15 9.10
CA ASP A 63 13.71 4.97 10.54
C ASP A 63 13.19 6.24 11.18
N ARG A 64 13.85 7.38 10.90
CA ARG A 64 13.43 8.69 11.42
C ARG A 64 12.04 9.10 10.95
N ARG A 65 11.70 8.83 9.69
CA ARG A 65 10.47 9.35 9.07
C ARG A 65 9.27 8.41 9.21
N TYR A 66 9.50 7.10 9.08
CA TYR A 66 8.45 6.10 8.92
C TYR A 66 8.46 5.01 9.98
N ARG A 67 9.48 4.94 10.85
CA ARG A 67 9.54 3.95 11.94
C ARG A 67 9.64 4.56 13.33
N PRO A 68 8.75 5.52 13.70
CA PRO A 68 8.72 6.09 15.05
C PRO A 68 8.43 5.05 16.14
N PHE A 69 7.92 3.87 15.77
CA PHE A 69 7.71 2.74 16.67
C PHE A 69 9.02 2.13 17.21
N LEU A 70 10.16 2.36 16.55
CA LEU A 70 11.48 1.93 17.02
C LEU A 70 12.00 2.79 18.18
N ALA A 71 11.63 4.08 18.21
CA ALA A 71 12.04 5.01 19.25
C ALA A 71 11.20 4.86 20.53
N THR A 72 9.95 4.40 20.40
CA THR A 72 9.06 4.12 21.53
C THR A 72 9.35 2.72 22.06
N LYS A 73 10.44 2.59 22.82
CA LYS A 73 10.75 1.37 23.60
C LYS A 73 9.88 1.30 24.86
N ASN A 74 9.93 0.17 25.57
CA ASN A 74 9.25 0.07 26.86
C ASN A 74 9.85 1.03 27.90
N GLY A 75 9.28 1.04 29.11
CA GLY A 75 9.97 1.64 30.27
C GLY A 75 11.36 1.05 30.45
N GLU A 76 12.26 1.77 31.14
CA GLU A 76 13.70 1.47 31.26
C GLU A 76 14.02 0.01 31.66
N ASP A 77 13.08 -0.68 32.33
CA ASP A 77 13.24 -2.06 32.84
C ASP A 77 12.27 -3.09 32.24
N GLU A 78 11.48 -2.74 31.23
CA GLU A 78 10.50 -3.66 30.63
C GLU A 78 11.06 -4.36 29.37
N PRO A 79 11.07 -5.71 29.30
CA PRO A 79 11.54 -6.42 28.11
C PRO A 79 10.58 -6.23 26.93
N ASP A 80 11.11 -6.12 25.70
CA ASP A 80 10.26 -6.01 24.51
C ASP A 80 9.57 -7.35 24.25
N TRP A 81 8.28 -7.41 24.55
CA TRP A 81 7.49 -8.63 24.41
C TRP A 81 7.47 -9.15 22.97
N VAL A 82 7.73 -8.28 21.98
CA VAL A 82 7.83 -8.67 20.56
C VAL A 82 9.07 -9.54 20.31
N GLU A 83 10.17 -9.31 21.04
CA GLU A 83 11.39 -10.10 20.89
C GLU A 83 11.24 -11.53 21.40
N ALA A 84 10.33 -11.75 22.35
CA ALA A 84 10.01 -13.04 22.92
C ALA A 84 9.00 -13.87 22.10
N LEU A 85 8.47 -13.33 20.99
CA LEU A 85 7.54 -14.07 20.14
C LEU A 85 8.26 -15.18 19.37
N GLU A 86 7.69 -16.38 19.40
CA GLU A 86 8.06 -17.48 18.50
C GLU A 86 7.39 -17.21 17.14
N LEU A 87 8.21 -16.93 16.13
CA LEU A 87 7.78 -16.56 14.78
C LEU A 87 8.67 -17.21 13.71
N ASP A 88 9.35 -18.30 14.05
CA ASP A 88 10.49 -18.80 13.29
C ASP A 88 10.06 -19.28 11.90
N THR A 89 8.92 -19.96 11.81
CA THR A 89 8.37 -20.42 10.52
C THR A 89 8.16 -19.26 9.55
N ALA A 90 7.50 -18.18 9.97
CA ALA A 90 7.22 -17.04 9.11
C ALA A 90 8.51 -16.25 8.76
N ARG A 91 9.46 -16.17 9.70
CA ARG A 91 10.76 -15.53 9.48
C ARG A 91 11.63 -16.29 8.49
N GLU A 92 11.66 -17.62 8.60
CA GLU A 92 12.37 -18.47 7.64
C GLU A 92 11.78 -18.35 6.23
N MET A 93 10.46 -18.25 6.10
CA MET A 93 9.81 -17.97 4.82
C MET A 93 10.23 -16.59 4.28
N GLN A 94 10.21 -15.55 5.11
CA GLN A 94 10.58 -14.19 4.72
C GLN A 94 12.06 -14.07 4.34
N ALA A 95 12.96 -14.78 5.02
CA ALA A 95 14.41 -14.73 4.79
C ALA A 95 14.84 -15.30 3.43
N LYS A 96 14.01 -16.16 2.82
CA LYS A 96 14.25 -16.73 1.48
C LYS A 96 13.91 -15.77 0.34
N GLU A 97 13.24 -14.66 0.66
CA GLU A 97 12.64 -13.74 -0.30
C GLU A 97 13.07 -12.29 -0.04
N LYS A 98 12.83 -11.40 -1.01
CA LYS A 98 12.98 -9.95 -0.75
C LYS A 98 12.03 -9.51 0.36
N ARG A 99 12.48 -8.60 1.24
CA ARG A 99 11.66 -8.03 2.34
C ARG A 99 10.28 -7.64 1.82
N VAL A 100 9.23 -8.14 2.48
CA VAL A 100 7.87 -7.68 2.21
C VAL A 100 7.75 -6.23 2.64
N LYS A 101 7.21 -5.38 1.78
CA LYS A 101 7.02 -3.95 2.04
C LYS A 101 5.63 -3.70 2.59
N VAL A 102 5.52 -3.23 3.83
CA VAL A 102 4.24 -3.02 4.51
C VAL A 102 4.02 -1.53 4.78
N LEU A 103 2.97 -0.97 4.18
CA LEU A 103 2.46 0.36 4.54
C LEU A 103 1.44 0.25 5.67
N VAL A 104 1.68 0.95 6.77
CA VAL A 104 0.78 1.00 7.93
C VAL A 104 0.06 2.34 7.97
N LEU A 105 -1.27 2.31 8.03
CA LEU A 105 -2.13 3.48 8.13
C LEU A 105 -2.93 3.45 9.44
N TYR A 106 -3.07 4.60 10.10
CA TYR A 106 -3.87 4.73 11.33
C TYR A 106 -4.90 5.87 11.28
N GLY A 107 -5.98 5.74 12.05
CA GLY A 107 -7.17 6.60 11.93
C GLY A 107 -7.36 7.68 12.99
N SER A 108 -6.33 8.16 13.69
CA SER A 108 -6.53 9.23 14.68
C SER A 108 -5.28 10.07 14.92
N LEU A 109 -5.50 11.40 14.96
CA LEU A 109 -4.50 12.44 15.24
C LEU A 109 -4.46 12.86 16.71
N ARG A 110 -5.21 12.19 17.61
CA ARG A 110 -5.18 12.50 19.05
C ARG A 110 -3.75 12.36 19.58
N GLN A 111 -3.38 13.19 20.56
CA GLN A 111 -2.07 13.13 21.21
C GLN A 111 -1.79 11.71 21.74
N ARG A 112 -2.76 11.10 22.43
CA ARG A 112 -2.75 9.67 22.78
C ARG A 112 -3.80 8.93 21.95
N SER A 113 -3.34 8.28 20.89
CA SER A 113 -4.18 7.62 19.88
C SER A 113 -4.00 6.11 19.94
N PHE A 114 -5.02 5.38 20.43
CA PHE A 114 -4.93 3.92 20.54
C PHE A 114 -4.84 3.21 19.18
N SER A 115 -5.37 3.78 18.09
CA SER A 115 -5.17 3.20 16.76
C SER A 115 -3.72 3.37 16.28
N ARG A 116 -3.08 4.49 16.62
CA ARG A 116 -1.65 4.70 16.35
C ARG A 116 -0.78 3.77 17.19
N LEU A 117 -1.10 3.59 18.48
CA LEU A 117 -0.40 2.65 19.34
C LEU A 117 -0.55 1.21 18.84
N THR A 118 -1.76 0.76 18.48
CA THR A 118 -1.97 -0.57 17.88
C THR A 118 -1.21 -0.72 16.56
N ALA A 119 -1.21 0.31 15.72
CA ALA A 119 -0.44 0.32 14.47
C ALA A 119 1.07 0.20 14.71
N TYR A 120 1.60 0.83 15.77
CA TYR A 120 3.01 0.70 16.14
C TYR A 120 3.34 -0.70 16.68
N GLU A 121 2.46 -1.31 17.46
CA GLU A 121 2.67 -2.70 17.91
C GLU A 121 2.63 -3.68 16.74
N ALA A 122 1.67 -3.52 15.82
CA ALA A 122 1.67 -4.29 14.56
C ALA A 122 2.97 -4.07 13.77
N ALA A 123 3.44 -2.83 13.68
CA ALA A 123 4.67 -2.50 12.97
C ALA A 123 5.92 -3.16 13.60
N ARG A 124 6.00 -3.26 14.93
CA ARG A 124 7.07 -3.99 15.63
C ARG A 124 7.02 -5.48 15.29
N VAL A 125 5.84 -6.10 15.36
CA VAL A 125 5.68 -7.53 15.01
C VAL A 125 6.06 -7.78 13.55
N LEU A 126 5.59 -6.95 12.62
CA LEU A 126 5.91 -7.04 11.19
C LEU A 126 7.41 -6.84 10.92
N ALA A 127 8.06 -5.89 11.61
CA ALA A 127 9.50 -5.69 11.50
C ALA A 127 10.28 -6.91 12.04
N ARG A 128 9.83 -7.51 13.16
CA ARG A 128 10.41 -8.74 13.73
C ARG A 128 10.23 -9.96 12.82
N LEU A 129 9.18 -9.98 12.01
CA LEU A 129 8.95 -10.95 10.94
C LEU A 129 9.86 -10.73 9.72
N GLY A 130 10.62 -9.63 9.65
CA GLY A 130 11.58 -9.33 8.58
C GLY A 130 11.07 -8.37 7.51
N ALA A 131 9.86 -7.81 7.66
CA ALA A 131 9.30 -6.87 6.70
C ALA A 131 9.99 -5.50 6.74
N ASP A 132 10.00 -4.78 5.60
CA ASP A 132 10.24 -3.32 5.57
C ASP A 132 8.91 -2.63 5.87
N VAL A 133 8.79 -2.06 7.06
CA VAL A 133 7.56 -1.45 7.54
C VAL A 133 7.69 0.06 7.52
N ARG A 134 6.69 0.74 6.98
CA ARG A 134 6.62 2.20 6.96
C ARG A 134 5.23 2.66 7.41
N VAL A 135 5.20 3.43 8.50
CA VAL A 135 3.97 4.02 9.04
C VAL A 135 3.81 5.42 8.47
N PHE A 136 2.68 5.67 7.80
CA PHE A 136 2.37 7.01 7.32
C PHE A 136 1.76 7.86 8.44
N ASP A 137 2.33 9.04 8.70
CA ASP A 137 1.72 10.05 9.56
C ASP A 137 0.73 10.91 8.75
N PRO A 138 -0.58 10.88 9.02
CA PRO A 138 -1.57 11.66 8.29
C PRO A 138 -1.66 13.13 8.75
N THR A 139 -0.83 13.58 9.70
CA THR A 139 -0.80 14.99 10.11
C THR A 139 -0.50 15.88 8.90
N GLY A 140 -1.32 16.92 8.71
CA GLY A 140 -1.23 17.83 7.56
C GLY A 140 -1.70 17.25 6.22
N LEU A 141 -2.31 16.05 6.20
CA LEU A 141 -2.97 15.55 4.99
C LEU A 141 -4.26 16.35 4.75
N PRO A 142 -4.39 17.09 3.64
CA PRO A 142 -5.58 17.90 3.33
C PRO A 142 -6.80 17.00 3.10
N ILE A 143 -8.00 17.56 3.21
CA ILE A 143 -9.23 16.83 2.85
C ILE A 143 -9.23 16.58 1.34
N LYS A 144 -9.68 15.39 0.93
CA LYS A 144 -9.82 15.06 -0.50
C LYS A 144 -10.63 16.12 -1.22
N ASP A 145 -10.11 16.54 -2.38
CA ASP A 145 -10.69 17.56 -3.27
C ASP A 145 -10.60 19.02 -2.79
N ASP A 146 -9.99 19.28 -1.63
CA ASP A 146 -9.73 20.64 -1.13
C ASP A 146 -8.50 21.28 -1.81
N VAL A 147 -7.50 20.47 -2.15
CA VAL A 147 -6.26 20.93 -2.79
C VAL A 147 -5.85 20.03 -3.95
N SER A 148 -4.88 20.50 -4.75
CA SER A 148 -4.27 19.70 -5.80
C SER A 148 -3.61 18.44 -5.25
N ASP A 149 -3.65 17.37 -6.05
CA ASP A 149 -2.99 16.10 -5.74
C ASP A 149 -1.44 16.15 -5.78
N LYS A 150 -0.88 17.33 -6.06
CA LYS A 150 0.54 17.66 -5.94
C LYS A 150 0.96 18.06 -4.52
N HIS A 151 0.02 18.14 -3.57
CA HIS A 151 0.34 18.42 -2.17
C HIS A 151 1.31 17.37 -1.60
N GLU A 152 2.34 17.79 -0.87
CA GLU A 152 3.45 16.93 -0.43
C GLU A 152 2.99 15.66 0.29
N LYS A 153 2.07 15.79 1.25
CA LYS A 153 1.47 14.65 1.98
C LYS A 153 0.69 13.69 1.09
N VAL A 154 0.04 14.20 0.04
CA VAL A 154 -0.71 13.37 -0.92
C VAL A 154 0.25 12.57 -1.79
N VAL A 155 1.30 13.24 -2.29
CA VAL A 155 2.35 12.60 -3.10
C VAL A 155 3.08 11.54 -2.27
N GLU A 156 3.42 11.85 -1.02
CA GLU A 156 4.03 10.90 -0.08
C GLU A 156 3.15 9.66 0.15
N LEU A 157 1.86 9.85 0.47
CA LEU A 157 0.93 8.74 0.71
C LEU A 157 0.80 7.84 -0.53
N ARG A 158 0.65 8.44 -1.71
CA ARG A 158 0.55 7.70 -2.97
C ARG A 158 1.83 6.94 -3.29
N ALA A 159 2.99 7.54 -3.07
CA ALA A 159 4.28 6.91 -3.28
C ALA A 159 4.52 5.75 -2.31
N LEU A 160 4.11 5.87 -1.05
CA LEU A 160 4.14 4.76 -0.09
C LEU A 160 3.20 3.62 -0.46
N SER A 161 1.99 3.95 -0.93
CA SER A 161 1.02 2.95 -1.41
C SER A 161 1.60 2.17 -2.60
N ASP A 162 2.16 2.88 -3.58
CA ASP A 162 2.80 2.27 -4.74
C ASP A 162 4.02 1.41 -4.37
N TRP A 163 4.84 1.88 -3.44
CA TRP A 163 6.00 1.14 -2.92
C TRP A 163 5.63 -0.18 -2.25
N SER A 164 4.46 -0.27 -1.62
CA SER A 164 4.08 -1.39 -0.75
C SER A 164 3.76 -2.68 -1.50
N ASP A 165 3.94 -3.82 -0.84
CA ASP A 165 3.39 -5.13 -1.24
C ASP A 165 2.09 -5.44 -0.48
N ALA A 166 1.99 -4.90 0.74
CA ALA A 166 0.92 -5.14 1.71
C ALA A 166 0.57 -3.88 2.49
N HIS A 167 -0.68 -3.77 2.93
CA HIS A 167 -1.10 -2.74 3.87
C HIS A 167 -1.54 -3.33 5.23
N PHE A 168 -1.34 -2.56 6.29
CA PHE A 168 -1.99 -2.76 7.58
C PHE A 168 -2.83 -1.53 7.93
N TRP A 169 -4.13 -1.71 8.12
CA TRP A 169 -5.10 -0.63 8.31
C TRP A 169 -5.68 -0.67 9.73
N CYS A 170 -5.45 0.39 10.52
CA CYS A 170 -5.99 0.49 11.88
C CYS A 170 -6.84 1.76 12.07
N SER A 171 -8.16 1.63 12.19
CA SER A 171 -9.03 2.78 12.51
C SER A 171 -9.68 2.62 13.88
N PRO A 172 -9.82 3.72 14.66
CA PRO A 172 -10.78 3.71 15.76
C PRO A 172 -12.20 3.59 15.22
N GLU A 173 -13.11 3.19 16.09
CA GLU A 173 -14.55 3.37 15.90
C GLU A 173 -15.00 4.70 16.51
N GLN A 174 -15.52 5.61 15.67
CA GLN A 174 -16.08 6.88 16.09
C GLN A 174 -17.50 7.00 15.54
N HIS A 175 -18.46 7.23 16.43
CA HIS A 175 -19.90 7.20 16.11
C HIS A 175 -20.32 5.93 15.34
N GLY A 176 -19.76 4.77 15.72
CA GLY A 176 -20.09 3.47 15.13
C GLY A 176 -19.50 3.21 13.75
N THR A 177 -18.60 4.06 13.24
CA THR A 177 -18.04 3.96 11.89
C THR A 177 -16.55 4.30 11.82
N VAL A 178 -15.97 4.14 10.63
CA VAL A 178 -14.59 4.52 10.31
C VAL A 178 -14.38 6.02 10.49
N THR A 179 -13.21 6.41 10.98
CA THR A 179 -12.90 7.83 11.19
C THR A 179 -12.69 8.57 9.87
N ALA A 180 -13.03 9.87 9.86
CA ALA A 180 -12.72 10.76 8.73
C ALA A 180 -11.22 10.79 8.42
N VAL A 181 -10.36 10.78 9.45
CA VAL A 181 -8.89 10.74 9.30
C VAL A 181 -8.46 9.49 8.50
N PHE A 182 -9.01 8.32 8.82
CA PHE A 182 -8.68 7.10 8.10
C PHE A 182 -9.25 7.13 6.68
N LYS A 183 -10.53 7.47 6.54
CA LYS A 183 -11.22 7.47 5.24
C LYS A 183 -10.58 8.45 4.26
N ASN A 184 -10.18 9.63 4.72
CA ASN A 184 -9.48 10.63 3.91
C ASN A 184 -8.16 10.09 3.32
N GLN A 185 -7.39 9.29 4.07
CA GLN A 185 -6.19 8.64 3.53
C GLN A 185 -6.54 7.71 2.36
N ILE A 186 -7.55 6.86 2.51
CA ILE A 186 -7.96 5.94 1.44
C ILE A 186 -8.48 6.70 0.22
N ASP A 187 -9.22 7.79 0.42
CA ASP A 187 -9.78 8.61 -0.67
C ASP A 187 -8.70 9.31 -1.51
N TRP A 188 -7.51 9.54 -0.93
CA TRP A 188 -6.36 10.07 -1.67
C TRP A 188 -5.63 9.04 -2.52
N ILE A 189 -5.88 7.74 -2.32
CA ILE A 189 -5.28 6.64 -3.08
C ILE A 189 -6.20 6.29 -4.26
N PRO A 190 -5.85 6.63 -5.50
CA PRO A 190 -6.67 6.31 -6.66
C PRO A 190 -6.54 4.83 -7.04
N LEU A 191 -7.57 4.28 -7.68
CA LEU A 191 -7.50 2.92 -8.26
C LEU A 191 -6.52 2.83 -9.45
N SER A 192 -6.28 3.95 -10.13
CA SER A 192 -5.40 4.03 -11.31
C SER A 192 -4.79 5.42 -11.42
N VAL A 193 -3.49 5.50 -11.71
CA VAL A 193 -2.78 6.70 -12.18
C VAL A 193 -2.09 6.33 -13.49
N GLY A 194 -2.71 6.69 -14.62
CA GLY A 194 -2.27 6.17 -15.91
C GLY A 194 -2.36 4.64 -15.95
N SER A 195 -1.23 3.97 -16.19
CA SER A 195 -1.11 2.50 -16.19
C SER A 195 -0.86 1.88 -14.81
N VAL A 196 -0.51 2.68 -13.80
CA VAL A 196 -0.14 2.19 -12.46
C VAL A 196 -1.39 2.01 -11.61
N ARG A 197 -1.47 0.89 -10.89
CA ARG A 197 -2.57 0.57 -9.96
C ARG A 197 -2.00 0.43 -8.53
N PRO A 198 -2.00 1.50 -7.72
CA PRO A 198 -1.26 1.54 -6.45
C PRO A 198 -1.72 0.55 -5.37
N THR A 199 -2.89 -0.06 -5.49
CA THR A 199 -3.41 -1.03 -4.50
C THR A 199 -3.79 -2.38 -5.09
N GLN A 200 -3.95 -2.48 -6.41
CA GLN A 200 -4.49 -3.69 -7.02
C GLN A 200 -3.57 -4.88 -6.78
N GLY A 201 -4.14 -5.99 -6.31
CA GLY A 201 -3.42 -7.25 -6.09
C GLY A 201 -2.64 -7.31 -4.78
N ARG A 202 -2.42 -6.18 -4.11
CA ARG A 202 -1.73 -6.13 -2.80
C ARG A 202 -2.58 -6.76 -1.71
N THR A 203 -1.95 -7.24 -0.65
CA THR A 203 -2.63 -7.81 0.53
C THR A 203 -2.99 -6.72 1.53
N VAL A 204 -4.01 -6.95 2.35
CA VAL A 204 -4.37 -6.01 3.43
C VAL A 204 -4.85 -6.74 4.69
N ALA A 205 -4.32 -6.33 5.85
CA ALA A 205 -4.87 -6.67 7.15
C ALA A 205 -5.67 -5.49 7.72
N VAL A 206 -6.80 -5.77 8.35
CA VAL A 206 -7.67 -4.76 8.95
C VAL A 206 -7.76 -4.94 10.47
N CYS A 207 -7.67 -3.81 11.17
CA CYS A 207 -7.70 -3.75 12.62
C CYS A 207 -8.57 -2.56 13.06
N GLN A 208 -9.27 -2.70 14.18
CA GLN A 208 -9.93 -1.57 14.85
C GLN A 208 -9.64 -1.52 16.34
N VAL A 209 -9.83 -0.33 16.91
CA VAL A 209 -9.85 -0.11 18.36
C VAL A 209 -11.17 0.55 18.77
N ASN A 210 -11.67 0.19 19.94
CA ASN A 210 -12.94 0.68 20.47
C ASN A 210 -12.73 1.39 21.81
N GLY A 211 -13.47 2.48 22.04
CA GLY A 211 -13.52 3.11 23.36
C GLY A 211 -14.38 2.32 24.36
N GLY A 212 -15.42 1.65 23.87
CA GLY A 212 -16.36 0.85 24.66
C GLY A 212 -16.22 -0.65 24.44
N SER A 213 -17.34 -1.37 24.55
CA SER A 213 -17.43 -2.81 24.29
C SER A 213 -16.95 -3.19 22.88
N GLN A 214 -16.68 -4.47 22.69
CA GLN A 214 -16.21 -4.97 21.40
C GLN A 214 -17.24 -4.71 20.30
N SER A 215 -16.75 -4.24 19.16
CA SER A 215 -17.50 -3.98 17.93
C SER A 215 -16.71 -4.46 16.73
N PHE A 216 -17.37 -4.64 15.59
CA PHE A 216 -16.74 -5.03 14.32
C PHE A 216 -17.14 -4.13 13.15
N ASN A 217 -17.85 -3.02 13.42
CA ASN A 217 -18.38 -2.16 12.37
C ASN A 217 -17.27 -1.60 11.47
N VAL A 218 -16.18 -1.14 12.08
CA VAL A 218 -15.04 -0.56 11.35
C VAL A 218 -14.32 -1.61 10.52
N VAL A 219 -13.93 -2.76 11.09
CA VAL A 219 -13.22 -3.80 10.31
C VAL A 219 -14.08 -4.37 9.18
N ASN A 220 -15.40 -4.46 9.37
CA ASN A 220 -16.32 -4.85 8.30
C ASN A 220 -16.31 -3.81 7.17
N LEU A 221 -16.38 -2.53 7.49
CA LEU A 221 -16.29 -1.44 6.52
C LEU A 221 -14.91 -1.43 5.84
N LEU A 222 -13.82 -1.60 6.58
CA LEU A 222 -12.46 -1.64 6.04
C LEU A 222 -12.27 -2.83 5.09
N ARG A 223 -12.86 -3.99 5.38
CA ARG A 223 -12.83 -5.16 4.48
C ARG A 223 -13.56 -4.88 3.16
N VAL A 224 -14.72 -4.23 3.25
CA VAL A 224 -15.45 -3.72 2.09
C VAL A 224 -14.57 -2.73 1.34
N LEU A 225 -13.95 -1.74 1.99
CA LEU A 225 -13.01 -0.81 1.33
C LEU A 225 -11.84 -1.54 0.65
N GLY A 226 -11.24 -2.54 1.29
CA GLY A 226 -10.16 -3.35 0.71
C GLY A 226 -10.58 -4.02 -0.59
N ARG A 227 -11.81 -4.56 -0.65
CA ARG A 227 -12.41 -5.08 -1.89
C ARG A 227 -12.54 -4.00 -2.96
N TRP A 228 -13.03 -2.81 -2.60
CA TRP A 228 -13.12 -1.68 -3.54
C TRP A 228 -11.74 -1.29 -4.09
N MET A 229 -10.72 -1.30 -3.23
CA MET A 229 -9.32 -1.05 -3.59
C MET A 229 -8.64 -2.23 -4.32
N ARG A 230 -9.39 -3.31 -4.61
CA ARG A 230 -8.93 -4.52 -5.29
C ARG A 230 -7.74 -5.20 -4.58
N MET A 231 -7.73 -5.13 -3.26
CA MET A 231 -6.76 -5.77 -2.39
C MET A 231 -7.25 -7.14 -1.93
N PHE A 232 -6.32 -8.06 -1.63
CA PHE A 232 -6.61 -9.33 -0.98
C PHE A 232 -6.63 -9.11 0.53
N ALA A 233 -7.83 -8.87 1.08
CA ALA A 233 -8.02 -8.76 2.52
C ALA A 233 -7.87 -10.15 3.16
N ILE A 234 -6.86 -10.32 4.03
CA ILE A 234 -6.64 -11.58 4.74
C ILE A 234 -7.87 -11.93 5.61
N PRO A 235 -8.16 -13.22 5.84
CA PRO A 235 -9.36 -13.61 6.58
C PRO A 235 -9.33 -13.13 8.04
N ASN A 236 -8.19 -13.21 8.71
CA ASN A 236 -8.08 -12.84 10.11
C ASN A 236 -8.09 -11.31 10.30
N GLN A 237 -8.59 -10.85 11.45
CA GLN A 237 -8.72 -9.42 11.78
C GLN A 237 -8.69 -9.21 13.30
N SER A 238 -8.33 -8.00 13.74
CA SER A 238 -8.27 -7.64 15.15
C SER A 238 -9.25 -6.51 15.50
N SER A 239 -9.95 -6.64 16.62
CA SER A 239 -10.80 -5.59 17.20
C SER A 239 -10.59 -5.53 18.70
N ILE A 240 -9.93 -4.47 19.16
CA ILE A 240 -9.53 -4.30 20.56
C ILE A 240 -10.62 -3.52 21.31
N PRO A 241 -11.38 -4.14 22.24
CA PRO A 241 -12.37 -3.46 23.07
C PRO A 241 -11.70 -2.65 24.18
N MET A 242 -12.39 -1.60 24.66
CA MET A 242 -11.97 -0.76 25.79
C MET A 242 -10.47 -0.45 25.72
N ALA A 243 -10.01 0.05 24.57
CA ALA A 243 -8.57 0.09 24.25
C ALA A 243 -7.75 0.83 25.31
N TRP A 244 -8.34 1.81 25.99
CA TRP A 244 -7.73 2.54 27.10
C TRP A 244 -7.32 1.68 28.31
N LYS A 245 -7.89 0.47 28.48
CA LYS A 245 -7.50 -0.52 29.50
C LYS A 245 -6.44 -1.50 29.02
N GLN A 246 -6.12 -1.52 27.73
CA GLN A 246 -5.28 -2.55 27.11
C GLN A 246 -3.81 -2.11 26.99
N TYR A 247 -3.47 -0.89 27.39
CA TYR A 247 -2.13 -0.33 27.27
C TYR A 247 -1.53 0.00 28.64
N THR A 248 -0.22 -0.19 28.77
CA THR A 248 0.57 0.24 29.93
C THR A 248 0.64 1.78 30.02
N SER A 249 1.25 2.28 31.09
CA SER A 249 1.61 3.70 31.23
C SER A 249 2.60 4.15 30.16
N SER A 250 3.46 3.25 29.70
CA SER A 250 4.43 3.45 28.61
C SER A 250 3.85 3.21 27.22
N ASP A 251 2.52 3.16 27.08
CA ASP A 251 1.80 3.01 25.81
C ASP A 251 2.12 1.72 25.03
N ARG A 252 2.47 0.64 25.74
CA ARG A 252 2.68 -0.70 25.19
C ARG A 252 1.47 -1.61 25.43
N LEU A 253 1.17 -2.50 24.49
CA LEU A 253 0.00 -3.38 24.57
C LEU A 253 0.20 -4.49 25.62
N LEU A 254 -0.74 -4.59 26.56
CA LEU A 254 -0.72 -5.56 27.65
C LEU A 254 -0.92 -7.00 27.14
N PRO A 255 -0.35 -8.01 27.85
CA PRO A 255 -0.66 -9.42 27.61
C PRO A 255 -2.16 -9.69 27.65
N SER A 256 -2.70 -10.18 26.54
CA SER A 256 -4.13 -10.49 26.38
C SER A 256 -4.35 -11.30 25.10
N SER A 257 -5.50 -11.94 24.99
CA SER A 257 -5.93 -12.58 23.73
C SER A 257 -6.05 -11.59 22.57
N ASN A 258 -6.27 -10.30 22.84
CA ASN A 258 -6.25 -9.25 21.82
C ASN A 258 -4.85 -9.00 21.27
N ARG A 259 -3.82 -9.10 22.12
CA ARG A 259 -2.42 -9.03 21.72
C ARG A 259 -2.03 -10.23 20.88
N ASP A 260 -2.41 -11.43 21.32
CA ASP A 260 -2.12 -12.66 20.58
C ASP A 260 -2.79 -12.62 19.19
N ARG A 261 -4.06 -12.15 19.12
CA ARG A 261 -4.75 -11.91 17.85
C ARG A 261 -4.03 -10.88 16.96
N LEU A 262 -3.44 -9.84 17.55
CA LEU A 262 -2.66 -8.85 16.78
C LEU A 262 -1.42 -9.51 16.15
N VAL A 263 -0.78 -10.44 16.85
CA VAL A 263 0.34 -11.23 16.32
C VAL A 263 -0.13 -12.14 15.18
N ASP A 264 -1.23 -12.89 15.39
CA ASP A 264 -1.80 -13.80 14.37
C ASP A 264 -2.05 -13.07 13.04
N ILE A 265 -2.64 -11.87 13.07
CA ILE A 265 -2.95 -11.14 11.84
C ILE A 265 -1.69 -10.61 11.15
N CYS A 266 -0.64 -10.26 11.89
CA CYS A 266 0.63 -9.82 11.31
C CYS A 266 1.36 -10.99 10.67
N GLU A 267 1.38 -12.14 11.34
CA GLU A 267 1.98 -13.37 10.81
C GLU A 267 1.26 -13.84 9.55
N GLU A 268 -0.08 -13.88 9.57
CA GLU A 268 -0.90 -14.24 8.40
C GLU A 268 -0.70 -13.25 7.25
N LEU A 269 -0.61 -11.95 7.52
CA LEU A 269 -0.33 -10.94 6.49
C LEU A 269 0.98 -11.23 5.76
N ILE A 270 2.07 -11.52 6.48
CA ILE A 270 3.37 -11.82 5.87
C ILE A 270 3.30 -13.11 5.05
N LYS A 271 2.76 -14.19 5.62
CA LYS A 271 2.62 -15.48 4.92
C LYS A 271 1.85 -15.34 3.61
N VAL A 272 0.67 -14.70 3.65
CA VAL A 272 -0.17 -14.51 2.46
C VAL A 272 0.50 -13.59 1.44
N THR A 273 1.20 -12.54 1.90
CA THR A 273 1.90 -11.62 0.99
C THR A 273 3.03 -12.33 0.25
N LEU A 274 3.83 -13.14 0.94
CA LEU A 274 4.89 -13.93 0.32
C LEU A 274 4.34 -14.89 -0.74
N LEU A 275 3.17 -15.50 -0.49
CA LEU A 275 2.51 -16.40 -1.44
C LEU A 275 1.97 -15.66 -2.67
N LEU A 276 1.37 -14.49 -2.50
CA LEU A 276 0.67 -13.80 -3.59
C LEU A 276 1.56 -12.85 -4.39
N ARG A 277 2.56 -12.20 -3.76
CA ARG A 277 3.40 -11.16 -4.38
C ARG A 277 4.04 -11.58 -5.71
N PRO A 278 4.63 -12.79 -5.86
CA PRO A 278 5.19 -13.23 -7.14
C PRO A 278 4.15 -13.35 -8.28
N HIS A 279 2.86 -13.31 -7.95
CA HIS A 279 1.76 -13.56 -8.87
C HIS A 279 0.82 -12.35 -9.02
N PHE A 280 1.15 -11.16 -8.51
CA PHE A 280 0.28 -9.99 -8.60
C PHE A 280 -0.10 -9.64 -10.05
N ASP A 281 0.83 -9.73 -11.00
CA ASP A 281 0.56 -9.48 -12.42
C ASP A 281 -0.38 -10.54 -13.01
N LEU A 282 -0.17 -11.81 -12.68
CA LEU A 282 -1.02 -12.93 -13.12
C LEU A 282 -2.44 -12.78 -12.57
N LEU A 283 -2.59 -12.50 -11.28
CA LEU A 283 -3.88 -12.29 -10.62
C LEU A 283 -4.58 -11.01 -11.11
N GLY A 284 -3.80 -10.04 -11.60
CA GLY A 284 -4.28 -8.82 -12.22
C GLY A 284 -4.70 -8.95 -13.68
N ASP A 285 -4.33 -10.04 -14.37
CA ASP A 285 -4.62 -10.26 -15.79
C ASP A 285 -6.08 -10.72 -15.99
N ARG A 286 -6.97 -9.75 -16.18
CA ARG A 286 -8.42 -9.99 -16.31
C ARG A 286 -8.85 -10.20 -17.75
N TYR A 287 -9.74 -11.17 -17.95
CA TYR A 287 -10.36 -11.45 -19.25
C TYR A 287 -10.97 -10.20 -19.91
N SER A 288 -11.80 -9.44 -19.19
CA SER A 288 -12.46 -8.24 -19.73
C SER A 288 -11.47 -7.15 -20.16
N GLU A 289 -10.34 -7.03 -19.46
CA GLU A 289 -9.27 -6.09 -19.81
C GLU A 289 -8.50 -6.56 -21.06
N ARG A 290 -8.37 -7.88 -21.27
CA ARG A 290 -7.81 -8.44 -22.52
C ARG A 290 -8.74 -8.26 -23.70
N GLU A 291 -10.07 -8.38 -23.52
CA GLU A 291 -11.05 -8.08 -24.56
C GLU A 291 -10.95 -6.61 -25.00
N GLU A 292 -10.93 -5.69 -24.04
CA GLU A 292 -10.84 -4.26 -24.36
C GLU A 292 -9.54 -3.91 -25.10
N LYS A 293 -8.41 -4.49 -24.68
CA LYS A 293 -7.14 -4.34 -25.40
C LYS A 293 -7.20 -4.90 -26.83
N ARG A 294 -7.93 -6.00 -27.07
CA ARG A 294 -8.12 -6.55 -28.43
C ARG A 294 -8.95 -5.63 -29.30
N GLU A 295 -10.01 -5.02 -28.75
CA GLU A 295 -10.90 -4.12 -29.49
C GLU A 295 -10.26 -2.75 -29.78
N HIS A 296 -9.48 -2.21 -28.84
CA HIS A 296 -9.03 -0.81 -28.88
C HIS A 296 -7.51 -0.64 -28.90
N GLY A 297 -6.74 -1.73 -28.88
CA GLY A 297 -5.27 -1.72 -28.82
C GLY A 297 -4.68 -1.28 -27.47
N ARG A 298 -5.52 -0.77 -26.54
CA ARG A 298 -5.14 -0.33 -25.19
C ARG A 298 -6.35 -0.37 -24.26
N LEU A 299 -6.08 -0.29 -22.96
CA LEU A 299 -7.12 0.00 -21.98
C LEU A 299 -7.52 1.47 -22.10
N ARG A 300 -8.82 1.72 -22.06
CA ARG A 300 -9.34 3.08 -22.01
C ARG A 300 -9.51 3.50 -20.55
N THR A 301 -9.43 4.81 -20.34
CA THR A 301 -9.83 5.42 -19.08
C THR A 301 -11.34 5.35 -18.92
N GLN A 302 -11.83 5.41 -17.68
CA GLN A 302 -13.28 5.42 -17.43
C GLN A 302 -13.99 6.58 -18.14
N ALA A 303 -13.36 7.76 -18.19
CA ALA A 303 -13.89 8.92 -18.90
C ALA A 303 -14.05 8.67 -20.41
N GLU A 304 -13.09 7.97 -21.04
CA GLU A 304 -13.17 7.58 -22.46
C GLU A 304 -14.30 6.55 -22.70
N VAL A 305 -14.48 5.60 -21.78
CA VAL A 305 -15.57 4.60 -21.85
C VAL A 305 -16.94 5.28 -21.72
N GLU A 306 -17.08 6.25 -20.81
CA GLU A 306 -18.33 6.99 -20.60
C GLU A 306 -18.65 7.94 -21.76
N ALA A 307 -17.64 8.67 -22.27
CA ALA A 307 -17.81 9.50 -23.45
C ALA A 307 -18.31 8.68 -24.65
N ALA A 308 -17.72 7.49 -24.89
CA ALA A 308 -18.14 6.60 -25.97
C ALA A 308 -19.57 6.04 -25.80
N LYS A 309 -20.03 5.82 -24.56
CA LYS A 309 -21.42 5.41 -24.27
C LYS A 309 -22.40 6.54 -24.58
N ASN A 310 -22.07 7.78 -24.19
CA ASN A 310 -22.92 8.95 -24.43
C ASN A 310 -23.06 9.24 -25.93
N THR A 311 -21.99 9.07 -26.73
CA THR A 311 -22.07 9.21 -28.20
C THR A 311 -22.96 8.14 -28.83
N LYS A 312 -22.91 6.89 -28.34
CA LYS A 312 -23.75 5.79 -28.83
C LYS A 312 -25.22 5.92 -28.42
N GLY A 313 -25.51 6.49 -27.24
CA GLY A 313 -26.88 6.79 -26.79
C GLY A 313 -27.52 7.89 -27.64
N ALA A 314 -26.82 9.00 -27.84
CA ALA A 314 -27.30 10.11 -28.66
C ALA A 314 -27.56 9.72 -30.13
N GLN A 315 -26.78 8.78 -30.70
CA GLN A 315 -27.02 8.24 -32.04
C GLN A 315 -28.21 7.26 -32.11
N LYS A 316 -28.62 6.69 -30.97
CA LYS A 316 -29.78 5.79 -30.88
C LYS A 316 -31.09 6.55 -30.71
N ASP A 317 -31.06 7.67 -29.99
CA ASP A 317 -32.24 8.53 -29.76
C ASP A 317 -32.54 9.46 -30.96
N ALA A 318 -31.59 9.60 -31.89
CA ALA A 318 -31.74 10.37 -33.13
C ALA A 318 -32.24 9.54 -34.33
N LYS A 319 -32.61 8.26 -34.12
CA LYS A 319 -33.17 7.34 -35.11
C LYS A 319 -34.57 6.91 -34.69
#